data_AF-A0A2M7XJG6-F1
#
_entry.id   AF-A0A2M7XJG6-F1
#
_cell.length_a   1.000
_cell.length_b   1.000
_cell.length_c   1.000
_cell.angle_alpha   90.00
_cell.angle_beta   90.00
_cell.angle_gamma   90.00
#
_symmetry.space_group_name_H-M   'P 1'
#
loop_
_entity.id
_entity.type
_entity.pdbx_description
1 polymer ?
#
loop_
_entity_poly.entity_id
_entity_poly.type
_entity_poly.pdbx_seq_one_letter_code
_entity_poly.pdbx_strand_id
1 'polypeptide(L)'
;YIGSTDSKGLHHMVQEIVDNAVDEALAGYCTTITTKINEDGSVTIHDNGRGIPVDKHEKTGKSALEMVFTMLHAGGKFDKNSYKISGGLHGVGASVVNALSEWLEVNVYRDEKEYYQRYERGVSQGDVKMIGTTDKVGTTVKFMPDPLVFETVEFSQSTEIARMKQSAYLTPGVTFNLINKKTGYKGRFYFEGGIKTWLRNLVGAQERLGSQYYINQEGNNCL
;
A
#
# COMPACT_ATOMS: atom_id res chain seq x y z
N TYR A 1 -13.08 -9.96 4.86
CA TYR A 1 -12.42 -8.71 4.46
C TYR A 1 -10.91 -8.82 4.62
N ILE A 2 -10.35 -8.93 5.84
CA ILE A 2 -8.89 -9.00 6.04
C ILE A 2 -8.33 -10.42 6.29
N GLY A 3 -9.19 -11.44 6.31
CA GLY A 3 -8.84 -12.85 6.52
C GLY A 3 -9.08 -13.31 7.96
N SER A 4 -8.30 -12.79 8.91
CA SER A 4 -8.36 -13.10 10.35
C SER A 4 -8.14 -11.84 11.19
N THR A 5 -8.35 -11.91 12.50
CA THR A 5 -8.06 -10.82 13.47
C THR A 5 -6.84 -11.13 14.35
N ASP A 6 -6.09 -12.17 13.98
CA ASP A 6 -4.78 -12.49 14.55
C ASP A 6 -3.67 -11.66 13.87
N SER A 7 -2.42 -11.98 14.18
CA SER A 7 -1.24 -11.35 13.57
C SER A 7 -1.25 -11.36 12.03
N LYS A 8 -1.82 -12.39 11.37
CA LYS A 8 -1.86 -12.45 9.90
C LYS A 8 -2.74 -11.35 9.33
N GLY A 9 -3.91 -11.13 9.92
CA GLY A 9 -4.84 -10.07 9.52
C GLY A 9 -4.27 -8.68 9.79
N LEU A 10 -3.61 -8.50 10.93
CA LEU A 10 -2.92 -7.27 11.27
C LEU A 10 -1.91 -6.88 10.18
N HIS A 11 -1.03 -7.82 9.82
CA HIS A 11 -0.03 -7.61 8.76
C HIS A 11 -0.62 -7.41 7.37
N HIS A 12 -1.82 -7.98 7.13
CA HIS A 12 -2.53 -7.78 5.87
C HIS A 12 -3.03 -6.34 5.72
N MET A 13 -3.29 -5.61 6.82
CA MET A 13 -3.61 -4.17 6.73
C MET A 13 -2.51 -3.37 6.06
N VAL A 14 -1.24 -3.66 6.39
CA VAL A 14 -0.08 -3.00 5.76
C VAL A 14 -0.02 -3.35 4.28
N GLN A 15 -0.23 -4.62 3.95
CA GLN A 15 -0.21 -5.09 2.57
C GLN A 15 -1.28 -4.41 1.71
N GLU A 16 -2.51 -4.23 2.21
CA GLU A 16 -3.60 -3.57 1.46
C GLU A 16 -3.25 -2.12 1.06
N ILE A 17 -2.54 -1.39 1.93
CA ILE A 17 -2.08 -0.04 1.61
C ILE A 17 -0.88 -0.07 0.66
N VAL A 18 0.07 -0.99 0.88
CA VAL A 18 1.23 -1.17 -0.01
C VAL A 18 0.81 -1.60 -1.41
N ASP A 19 -0.22 -2.43 -1.55
CA ASP A 19 -0.75 -2.88 -2.84
C ASP A 19 -1.34 -1.72 -3.64
N ASN A 20 -1.98 -0.74 -2.99
CA ASN A 20 -2.41 0.48 -3.67
C ASN A 20 -1.22 1.30 -4.20
N ALA A 21 -0.11 1.36 -3.45
CA ALA A 21 1.11 2.01 -3.91
C ALA A 21 1.80 1.22 -5.04
N VAL A 22 1.76 -0.12 -4.99
CA VAL A 22 2.24 -0.99 -6.07
C VAL A 22 1.43 -0.77 -7.35
N ASP A 23 0.12 -0.55 -7.26
CA ASP A 23 -0.71 -0.26 -8.43
C ASP A 23 -0.30 1.06 -9.12
N GLU A 24 0.10 2.09 -8.37
CA GLU A 24 0.69 3.30 -8.93
C GLU A 24 2.04 3.01 -9.62
N ALA A 25 2.82 2.07 -9.09
CA ALA A 25 4.09 1.68 -9.68
C ALA A 25 3.91 0.87 -10.97
N LEU A 26 2.96 -0.06 -10.99
CA LEU A 26 2.58 -0.83 -12.19
C LEU A 26 1.99 0.07 -13.28
N ALA A 27 1.35 1.17 -12.90
CA ALA A 27 0.90 2.22 -13.81
C ALA A 27 2.02 3.17 -14.28
N GLY A 28 3.25 3.02 -13.75
CA GLY A 28 4.44 3.79 -14.16
C GLY A 28 4.61 5.13 -13.44
N TYR A 29 3.87 5.39 -12.36
CA TYR A 29 3.90 6.67 -11.65
C TYR A 29 4.65 6.65 -10.33
N CYS A 30 4.79 5.48 -9.69
CA CYS A 30 5.51 5.32 -8.42
C CYS A 30 6.83 4.60 -8.63
N THR A 31 7.91 5.13 -8.03
CA THR A 31 9.25 4.52 -8.05
C THR A 31 9.76 4.15 -6.66
N THR A 32 9.15 4.69 -5.59
CA THR A 32 9.56 4.48 -4.21
C THR A 32 8.35 4.36 -3.29
N ILE A 33 8.33 3.28 -2.52
CA ILE A 33 7.35 3.01 -1.47
C ILE A 33 8.10 2.89 -0.14
N THR A 34 7.67 3.63 0.88
CA THR A 34 8.31 3.66 2.20
C THR A 34 7.31 3.30 3.29
N THR A 35 7.55 2.16 3.93
CA THR A 35 6.79 1.68 5.10
C THR A 35 7.56 1.97 6.38
N LYS A 36 6.89 2.55 7.37
CA LYS A 36 7.45 2.88 8.68
C LYS A 36 6.59 2.26 9.77
N ILE A 37 7.20 1.45 10.64
CA ILE A 37 6.62 1.08 11.94
C ILE A 37 7.04 2.18 12.92
N ASN A 38 6.08 2.94 13.43
CA ASN A 38 6.33 4.07 14.31
C ASN A 38 6.51 3.62 15.77
N GLU A 39 7.03 4.52 16.60
CA GLU A 39 7.27 4.25 18.03
C GLU A 39 5.97 4.00 18.80
N ASP A 40 4.90 4.70 18.42
CA ASP A 40 3.55 4.57 18.99
C ASP A 40 2.84 3.26 18.60
N GLY A 41 3.42 2.46 17.68
CA GLY A 41 2.81 1.24 17.15
C GLY A 41 2.01 1.45 15.86
N SER A 42 1.79 2.69 15.43
CA SER A 42 1.15 2.97 14.14
C SER A 42 2.05 2.62 12.96
N VAL A 43 1.47 2.42 11.79
CA VAL A 43 2.22 2.23 10.54
C VAL A 43 1.97 3.41 9.60
N THR A 44 3.02 3.88 8.95
CA THR A 44 2.95 4.89 7.89
C THR A 44 3.47 4.29 6.60
N ILE A 45 2.69 4.37 5.53
CA ILE A 45 3.09 4.01 4.17
C ILE A 45 3.04 5.27 3.33
N HIS A 46 4.13 5.56 2.63
CA HIS A 46 4.22 6.65 1.69
C HIS A 46 4.64 6.12 0.32
N ASP A 47 3.92 6.50 -0.73
CA ASP A 47 4.28 6.32 -2.12
C ASP A 47 4.51 7.68 -2.79
N ASN A 48 5.37 7.70 -3.80
CA ASN A 48 5.58 8.87 -4.65
C ASN A 48 4.81 8.79 -5.99
N GLY A 49 3.62 8.17 -6.00
CA GLY A 49 2.74 8.09 -7.16
C GLY A 49 2.01 9.41 -7.46
N ARG A 50 0.87 9.34 -8.16
CA ARG A 50 0.10 10.53 -8.59
C ARG A 50 -0.64 11.25 -7.47
N GLY A 51 -0.81 10.61 -6.32
CA GLY A 51 -1.72 11.05 -5.26
C GLY A 51 -3.19 10.78 -5.58
N ILE A 52 -3.95 10.36 -4.56
CA ILE A 52 -5.40 10.09 -4.70
C ILE A 52 -6.14 11.38 -5.09
N PRO A 53 -7.08 11.36 -6.04
CA PRO A 53 -7.86 12.55 -6.39
C PRO A 53 -8.63 13.11 -5.19
N VAL A 54 -8.64 14.44 -5.05
CA VAL A 54 -9.24 15.14 -3.91
C VAL A 54 -10.52 15.89 -4.29
N ASP A 55 -10.84 15.94 -5.58
CA ASP A 55 -12.04 16.60 -6.09
C ASP A 55 -13.32 15.89 -5.63
N LYS A 56 -14.34 16.71 -5.34
CA LYS A 56 -15.67 16.21 -4.96
C LYS A 56 -16.36 15.60 -6.18
N HIS A 57 -16.91 14.41 -6.00
CA HIS A 57 -17.69 13.74 -7.03
C HIS A 57 -19.13 14.29 -7.03
N GLU A 58 -19.61 14.76 -8.19
CA GLU A 58 -20.88 15.51 -8.32
C GLU A 58 -22.08 14.81 -7.69
N LYS A 59 -22.18 13.48 -7.85
CA LYS A 59 -23.32 12.69 -7.35
C LYS A 59 -23.29 12.43 -5.84
N THR A 60 -22.11 12.28 -5.25
CA THR A 60 -21.98 11.85 -3.85
C THR A 60 -21.66 13.02 -2.92
N GLY A 61 -21.15 14.14 -3.46
CA GLY A 61 -20.65 15.28 -2.70
C GLY A 61 -19.34 15.00 -1.94
N LYS A 62 -18.82 13.76 -2.01
CA LYS A 62 -17.61 13.29 -1.33
C LYS A 62 -16.41 13.35 -2.27
N SER A 63 -15.22 13.60 -1.73
CA SER A 63 -13.98 13.50 -2.49
C SER A 63 -13.68 12.06 -2.86
N ALA A 64 -12.91 11.83 -3.95
CA ALA A 64 -12.46 10.47 -4.24
C ALA A 64 -11.59 9.88 -3.10
N LEU A 65 -10.78 10.72 -2.46
CA LEU A 65 -10.09 10.38 -1.21
C LEU A 65 -11.05 9.82 -0.15
N GLU A 66 -12.12 10.52 0.18
CA GLU A 66 -13.08 10.03 1.18
C GLU A 66 -13.77 8.75 0.74
N MET A 67 -14.16 8.65 -0.53
CA MET A 67 -14.83 7.46 -1.05
C MET A 67 -13.94 6.21 -0.95
N VAL A 68 -12.65 6.31 -1.29
CA VAL A 68 -11.69 5.19 -1.21
C VAL A 68 -11.57 4.62 0.21
N PHE A 69 -11.67 5.47 1.24
CA PHE A 69 -11.54 5.04 2.63
C PHE A 69 -12.88 4.78 3.34
N THR A 70 -14.03 5.18 2.78
CA THR A 70 -15.34 5.04 3.47
C THR A 70 -16.38 4.20 2.73
N MET A 71 -16.14 3.85 1.47
CA MET A 71 -17.08 3.10 0.65
C MET A 71 -16.46 1.81 0.13
N LEU A 72 -17.14 0.69 0.35
CA LEU A 72 -16.79 -0.57 -0.29
C LEU A 72 -17.05 -0.48 -1.80
N HIS A 73 -16.17 -1.11 -2.59
CA HIS A 73 -16.23 -1.11 -4.06
C HIS A 73 -16.14 0.29 -4.68
N ALA A 74 -15.48 1.23 -3.99
CA ALA A 74 -15.16 2.54 -4.53
C ALA A 74 -13.69 2.61 -4.94
N GLY A 75 -13.43 3.00 -6.19
CA GLY A 75 -12.07 3.21 -6.69
C GLY A 75 -11.99 3.33 -8.21
N GLY A 76 -10.96 4.01 -8.70
CA GLY A 76 -10.71 4.16 -10.15
C GLY A 76 -10.29 2.88 -10.87
N LYS A 77 -10.04 1.79 -10.12
CA LYS A 77 -9.57 0.50 -10.65
C LYS A 77 -10.61 -0.26 -11.48
N PHE A 78 -11.89 0.17 -11.45
CA PHE A 78 -12.94 -0.36 -12.32
C PHE A 78 -12.95 0.27 -13.72
N ASP A 79 -12.26 1.41 -13.90
CA ASP A 79 -12.08 2.03 -15.21
C ASP A 79 -10.73 1.60 -15.81
N LYS A 80 -10.79 0.88 -16.94
CA LYS A 80 -9.60 0.38 -17.67
C LYS A 80 -8.64 1.50 -18.09
N ASN A 81 -9.10 2.75 -18.10
CA ASN A 81 -8.27 3.91 -18.44
C ASN A 81 -7.30 4.33 -17.31
N SER A 82 -7.62 4.01 -16.04
CA SER A 82 -6.83 4.48 -14.90
C SER A 82 -5.71 3.51 -14.50
N TYR A 83 -5.95 2.20 -14.63
CA TYR A 83 -4.98 1.12 -14.36
C TYR A 83 -5.13 0.00 -15.38
N LYS A 84 -4.08 -0.25 -16.17
CA LYS A 84 -4.07 -1.33 -17.19
C LYS A 84 -3.91 -2.72 -16.56
N ILE A 85 -3.18 -2.80 -15.45
CA ILE A 85 -2.96 -3.98 -14.60
C ILE A 85 -2.93 -3.48 -13.14
N SER A 86 -3.72 -4.08 -12.25
CA SER A 86 -3.71 -3.76 -10.82
C SER A 86 -3.87 -5.03 -9.98
N GLY A 87 -3.16 -5.14 -8.87
CA GLY A 87 -3.32 -6.23 -7.90
C GLY A 87 -4.63 -6.14 -7.11
N GLY A 88 -5.13 -4.92 -6.86
CA GLY A 88 -6.37 -4.71 -6.10
C GLY A 88 -7.62 -4.68 -6.98
N LEU A 89 -8.32 -5.80 -7.14
CA LEU A 89 -9.51 -5.87 -8.01
C LEU A 89 -10.85 -5.54 -7.33
N HIS A 90 -10.90 -5.56 -6.00
CA HIS A 90 -12.18 -5.48 -5.27
C HIS A 90 -12.59 -4.05 -4.88
N GLY A 91 -11.65 -3.11 -4.84
CA GLY A 91 -11.92 -1.73 -4.38
C GLY A 91 -12.36 -1.66 -2.91
N VAL A 92 -11.83 -2.54 -2.04
CA VAL A 92 -12.20 -2.61 -0.62
C VAL A 92 -11.03 -2.41 0.34
N GLY A 93 -9.78 -2.65 -0.08
CA GLY A 93 -8.61 -2.69 0.80
C GLY A 93 -8.46 -1.50 1.74
N ALA A 94 -8.35 -0.29 1.18
CA ALA A 94 -8.20 0.95 1.96
C ALA A 94 -9.37 1.20 2.93
N SER A 95 -10.60 0.97 2.48
CA SER A 95 -11.79 1.11 3.33
C SER A 95 -11.85 0.08 4.47
N VAL A 96 -11.36 -1.14 4.24
CA VAL A 96 -11.23 -2.17 5.28
C VAL A 96 -10.16 -1.75 6.29
N VAL A 97 -9.00 -1.27 5.84
CA VAL A 97 -7.96 -0.75 6.73
C VAL A 97 -8.51 0.38 7.60
N ASN A 98 -9.26 1.32 7.02
CA ASN A 98 -9.90 2.40 7.78
C ASN A 98 -10.90 1.88 8.83
N ALA A 99 -11.78 0.95 8.44
CA ALA A 99 -12.77 0.37 9.33
C ALA A 99 -12.16 -0.42 10.50
N LEU A 100 -10.99 -1.02 10.31
CA LEU A 100 -10.28 -1.81 11.33
C LEU A 100 -9.19 -1.01 12.07
N SER A 101 -9.13 0.31 11.87
CA SER A 101 -8.20 1.19 12.56
C SER A 101 -8.92 1.99 13.64
N GLU A 102 -8.30 2.16 14.81
CA GLU A 102 -8.77 3.11 15.82
C GLU A 102 -8.82 4.52 15.22
N TRP A 103 -7.76 4.90 14.52
CA TRP A 103 -7.69 6.10 13.71
C TRP A 103 -6.84 5.90 12.46
N LEU A 104 -7.15 6.66 11.41
CA LEU A 104 -6.41 6.68 10.16
C LEU A 104 -6.29 8.12 9.65
N GLU A 105 -5.11 8.48 9.17
CA GLU A 105 -4.77 9.80 8.62
C GLU A 105 -4.22 9.62 7.21
N VAL A 106 -4.68 10.47 6.29
CA VAL A 106 -4.20 10.47 4.91
C VAL A 106 -3.74 11.86 4.54
N ASN A 107 -2.50 11.96 4.06
CA ASN A 107 -1.98 13.13 3.37
C ASN A 107 -1.85 12.81 1.89
N VAL A 108 -2.37 13.69 1.03
CA VAL A 108 -2.19 13.60 -0.42
C VAL A 108 -1.36 14.80 -0.86
N TYR A 109 -0.32 14.54 -1.65
CA TYR A 109 0.56 15.54 -2.24
C TYR A 109 0.32 15.55 -3.75
N ARG A 110 -0.38 16.57 -4.24
CA ARG A 110 -0.77 16.69 -5.65
C ARG A 110 -0.97 18.16 -6.00
N ASP A 111 -0.60 18.55 -7.22
CA ASP A 111 -0.76 19.91 -7.74
C ASP A 111 -0.14 20.97 -6.80
N GLU A 112 1.09 20.68 -6.32
CA GLU A 112 1.89 21.50 -5.39
C GLU A 112 1.22 21.80 -4.03
N LYS A 113 0.18 21.03 -3.69
CA LYS A 113 -0.63 21.20 -2.49
C LYS A 113 -0.61 19.93 -1.65
N GLU A 114 -0.68 20.14 -0.34
CA GLU A 114 -0.90 19.08 0.63
C GLU A 114 -2.35 19.10 1.10
N TYR A 115 -3.00 17.96 0.97
CA TYR A 115 -4.36 17.72 1.42
C TYR A 115 -4.37 16.72 2.56
N TYR A 116 -5.29 16.86 3.50
CA TYR A 116 -5.40 16.02 4.69
C TYR A 116 -6.84 15.61 4.96
N GLN A 117 -7.01 14.35 5.36
CA GLN A 117 -8.26 13.85 5.94
C GLN A 117 -7.96 12.85 7.07
N ARG A 118 -8.76 12.91 8.14
CA ARG A 118 -8.68 12.02 9.30
C ARG A 118 -9.95 11.19 9.43
N TYR A 119 -9.79 9.98 9.92
CA TYR A 119 -10.86 9.04 10.22
C TYR A 119 -10.66 8.43 11.61
N GLU A 120 -11.76 8.06 12.25
CA GLU A 120 -11.77 7.30 13.49
C GLU A 120 -12.76 6.15 13.33
N ARG A 121 -12.27 4.90 13.49
CA ARG A 121 -13.06 3.67 13.30
C ARG A 121 -13.92 3.67 12.03
N GLY A 122 -13.31 4.01 10.90
CA GLY A 122 -13.98 4.05 9.59
C GLY A 122 -14.77 5.34 9.29
N VAL A 123 -14.96 6.24 10.26
CA VAL A 123 -15.78 7.45 10.11
C VAL A 123 -14.90 8.67 9.84
N SER A 124 -15.18 9.39 8.76
CA SER A 124 -14.50 10.65 8.42
C SER A 124 -14.75 11.73 9.47
N GLN A 125 -13.69 12.38 9.93
CA GLN A 125 -13.74 13.47 10.92
C GLN A 125 -13.89 14.87 10.28
N GLY A 126 -14.46 14.89 9.06
CA GLY A 126 -14.68 16.08 8.25
C GLY A 126 -14.22 15.92 6.81
N ASP A 127 -14.52 16.93 6.00
CA ASP A 127 -14.12 17.02 4.59
C ASP A 127 -12.58 17.08 4.44
N VAL A 128 -12.09 16.73 3.25
CA VAL A 128 -10.69 16.94 2.85
C VAL A 128 -10.33 18.42 2.95
N LYS A 129 -9.20 18.71 3.59
CA LYS A 129 -8.69 20.07 3.76
C LYS A 129 -7.36 20.24 3.04
N MET A 130 -7.18 21.33 2.30
CA MET A 130 -5.85 21.77 1.87
C MET A 130 -5.16 22.40 3.08
N ILE A 131 -4.01 21.86 3.48
CA ILE A 131 -3.29 22.24 4.70
C ILE A 131 -1.95 22.94 4.44
N GLY A 132 -1.51 23.01 3.18
CA GLY A 132 -0.29 23.70 2.82
C GLY A 132 0.11 23.52 1.35
N THR A 133 1.26 24.10 1.01
CA THR A 133 1.97 23.86 -0.26
C THR A 133 3.10 22.88 -0.02
N THR A 134 3.51 22.16 -1.06
CA THR A 134 4.52 21.11 -0.96
C THR A 134 5.19 20.86 -2.30
N ASP A 135 6.45 20.43 -2.25
CA ASP A 135 7.23 19.91 -3.38
C ASP A 135 7.12 18.39 -3.52
N LYS A 136 6.42 17.72 -2.60
CA LYS A 136 6.20 16.28 -2.62
C LYS A 136 5.09 15.91 -3.61
N VAL A 137 5.10 14.64 -3.98
CA VAL A 137 4.03 13.99 -4.75
C VAL A 137 3.67 12.65 -4.11
N GLY A 138 2.43 12.21 -4.32
CA GLY A 138 1.95 10.89 -3.92
C GLY A 138 1.05 10.89 -2.70
N THR A 139 0.96 9.76 -2.01
CA THR A 139 0.04 9.58 -0.87
C THR A 139 0.82 9.10 0.34
N THR A 140 0.46 9.59 1.52
CA THR A 140 0.87 9.03 2.81
C THR A 140 -0.37 8.57 3.55
N VAL A 141 -0.41 7.31 3.93
CA VAL A 141 -1.44 6.75 4.82
C VAL A 141 -0.76 6.37 6.13
N LYS A 142 -1.29 6.87 7.24
CA LYS A 142 -0.86 6.52 8.60
C LYS A 142 -2.05 5.97 9.37
N PHE A 143 -1.92 4.80 9.99
CA PHE A 143 -3.03 4.20 10.72
C PHE A 143 -2.57 3.51 12.01
N MET A 144 -3.47 3.49 12.99
CA MET A 144 -3.37 2.70 14.21
C MET A 144 -4.40 1.57 14.18
N PRO A 145 -4.01 0.30 14.19
CA PRO A 145 -4.95 -0.83 14.29
C PRO A 145 -5.82 -0.74 15.54
N ASP A 146 -7.10 -1.10 15.44
CA ASP A 146 -8.00 -1.04 16.59
C ASP A 146 -7.74 -2.22 17.57
N PRO A 147 -7.30 -1.98 18.82
CA PRO A 147 -7.08 -3.03 19.80
C PRO A 147 -8.38 -3.72 20.25
N LEU A 148 -9.56 -3.16 19.93
CA LEU A 148 -10.85 -3.83 20.17
C LEU A 148 -11.16 -4.89 19.11
N VAL A 149 -10.48 -4.85 17.96
CA VAL A 149 -10.70 -5.75 16.82
C VAL A 149 -9.63 -6.83 16.77
N PHE A 150 -8.37 -6.48 16.98
CA PHE A 150 -7.25 -7.40 16.85
C PHE A 150 -6.80 -7.99 18.18
N GLU A 151 -6.39 -9.26 18.15
CA GLU A 151 -5.80 -9.94 19.32
C GLU A 151 -4.44 -9.35 19.71
N THR A 152 -3.77 -8.70 18.76
CA THR A 152 -2.52 -7.97 18.94
C THR A 152 -2.43 -6.82 17.97
N VAL A 153 -1.76 -5.73 18.37
CA VAL A 153 -1.47 -4.58 17.52
C VAL A 153 0.04 -4.40 17.29
N GLU A 154 0.84 -5.40 17.64
CA GLU A 154 2.28 -5.37 17.47
C GLU A 154 2.72 -5.96 16.13
N PHE A 155 3.30 -5.13 15.28
CA PHE A 155 3.82 -5.54 13.98
C PHE A 155 5.18 -6.24 14.09
N SER A 156 5.25 -7.48 13.62
CA SER A 156 6.51 -8.19 13.40
C SER A 156 7.37 -7.58 12.28
N GLN A 157 8.56 -7.09 12.63
CA GLN A 157 9.54 -6.59 11.67
C GLN A 157 9.96 -7.64 10.65
N SER A 158 10.12 -8.92 11.04
CA SER A 158 10.56 -9.97 10.12
C SER A 158 9.50 -10.29 9.06
N THR A 159 8.22 -10.25 9.46
CA THR A 159 7.08 -10.39 8.54
C THR A 159 7.06 -9.26 7.52
N GLU A 160 7.21 -8.01 7.96
CA GLU A 160 7.26 -6.86 7.06
C GLU A 160 8.45 -6.91 6.11
N ILE A 161 9.64 -7.29 6.58
CA ILE A 161 10.81 -7.50 5.71
C ILE A 161 10.50 -8.53 4.62
N ALA A 162 9.88 -9.66 4.96
CA ALA A 162 9.57 -10.71 4.01
C ALA A 162 8.55 -10.23 2.95
N ARG A 163 7.49 -9.54 3.37
CA ARG A 163 6.45 -8.98 2.48
C ARG A 163 6.98 -7.88 1.56
N MET A 164 7.78 -6.94 2.09
CA MET A 164 8.40 -5.89 1.29
C MET A 164 9.37 -6.47 0.26
N LYS A 165 10.17 -7.48 0.64
CA LYS A 165 11.03 -8.20 -0.32
C LYS A 165 10.23 -8.88 -1.41
N GLN A 166 9.17 -9.61 -1.04
CA GLN A 166 8.28 -10.27 -2.01
C GLN A 166 7.70 -9.25 -3.00
N SER A 167 7.16 -8.14 -2.49
CA SER A 167 6.63 -7.06 -3.32
C SER A 167 7.71 -6.51 -4.26
N ALA A 168 8.90 -6.20 -3.75
CA ALA A 168 10.03 -5.71 -4.56
C ALA A 168 10.49 -6.69 -5.66
N TYR A 169 10.37 -8.01 -5.46
CA TYR A 169 10.63 -8.98 -6.53
C TYR A 169 9.54 -9.01 -7.59
N LEU A 170 8.30 -8.69 -7.23
CA LEU A 170 7.15 -8.70 -8.14
C LEU A 170 6.93 -7.36 -8.83
N THR A 171 7.53 -6.27 -8.36
CA THR A 171 7.55 -4.95 -8.99
C THR A 171 8.98 -4.53 -9.32
N PRO A 172 9.59 -5.10 -10.38
CA PRO A 172 10.97 -4.79 -10.74
C PRO A 172 11.19 -3.30 -10.98
N GLY A 173 12.30 -2.76 -10.50
CA GLY A 173 12.64 -1.34 -10.66
C GLY A 173 11.98 -0.38 -9.65
N VAL A 174 11.20 -0.88 -8.71
CA VAL A 174 10.61 -0.09 -7.61
C VAL A 174 11.44 -0.26 -6.33
N THR A 175 11.70 0.83 -5.63
CA THR A 175 12.38 0.80 -4.32
C THR A 175 11.37 0.66 -3.19
N PHE A 176 11.53 -0.36 -2.35
CA PHE A 176 10.77 -0.51 -1.10
C PHE A 176 11.68 -0.24 0.09
N ASN A 177 11.32 0.73 0.93
CA ASN A 177 12.01 1.03 2.18
C ASN A 177 11.18 0.55 3.36
N LEU A 178 11.81 -0.11 4.33
CA LEU A 178 11.21 -0.42 5.62
C LEU A 178 12.02 0.25 6.73
N ILE A 179 11.36 1.04 7.56
CA ILE A 179 11.96 1.68 8.73
C ILE A 179 11.18 1.23 9.96
N ASN A 180 11.86 0.63 10.94
CA ASN A 180 11.26 0.37 12.24
C ASN A 180 11.87 1.36 13.25
N LYS A 181 11.06 2.31 13.72
CA LYS A 181 11.53 3.32 14.67
C LYS A 181 11.78 2.73 16.06
N LYS A 182 11.03 1.69 16.47
CA LYS A 182 11.23 1.02 17.78
C LYS A 182 12.59 0.35 17.89
N THR A 183 13.09 -0.24 16.79
CA THR A 183 14.36 -0.99 16.77
C THR A 183 15.52 -0.24 16.11
N GLY A 184 15.25 0.89 15.45
CA GLY A 184 16.20 1.62 14.62
C GLY A 184 16.51 0.94 13.27
N TYR A 185 15.86 -0.17 12.94
CA TYR A 185 16.10 -0.89 11.68
C TYR A 185 15.75 -0.03 10.46
N LYS A 186 16.62 -0.08 9.44
CA LYS A 186 16.40 0.51 8.12
C LYS A 186 16.78 -0.50 7.04
N GLY A 187 15.82 -0.92 6.25
CA GLY A 187 16.00 -1.82 5.12
C GLY A 187 15.61 -1.14 3.81
N ARG A 188 16.39 -1.37 2.76
CA ARG A 188 16.08 -0.97 1.39
C ARG A 188 16.07 -2.21 0.50
N PHE A 189 15.00 -2.41 -0.24
CA PHE A 189 14.80 -3.55 -1.14
C PHE A 189 14.54 -3.03 -2.55
N TYR A 190 15.34 -3.50 -3.51
CA TYR A 190 15.29 -3.11 -4.90
C TYR A 190 15.81 -4.26 -5.73
N PHE A 191 15.04 -4.74 -6.71
CA PHE A 191 15.41 -5.86 -7.55
C PHE A 191 14.99 -5.61 -9.00
N GLU A 192 15.94 -5.65 -9.94
CA GLU A 192 15.64 -5.50 -11.38
C GLU A 192 15.29 -6.85 -12.04
N GLY A 193 15.88 -7.95 -11.57
CA GLY A 193 15.69 -9.27 -12.19
C GLY A 193 14.38 -9.98 -11.82
N GLY A 194 13.48 -9.31 -11.10
CA GLY A 194 12.14 -9.78 -10.74
C GLY A 194 12.07 -11.20 -10.16
N ILE A 195 11.06 -11.97 -10.60
CA ILE A 195 10.84 -13.38 -10.20
C ILE A 195 12.08 -14.25 -10.46
N LYS A 196 12.91 -13.94 -11.47
CA LYS A 196 14.12 -14.73 -11.70
C LYS A 196 15.09 -14.59 -10.53
N THR A 197 15.25 -13.39 -10.00
CA THR A 197 16.09 -13.12 -8.83
C THR A 197 15.45 -13.71 -7.57
N TRP A 198 14.13 -13.64 -7.44
CA TRP A 198 13.43 -14.26 -6.31
C TRP A 198 13.70 -15.77 -6.22
N LEU A 199 13.53 -16.51 -7.32
CA LEU A 199 13.77 -17.95 -7.35
C LEU A 199 15.22 -18.30 -7.01
N ARG A 200 16.20 -17.54 -7.54
CA ARG A 200 17.62 -17.72 -7.19
C ARG A 200 17.87 -17.56 -5.70
N ASN A 201 17.24 -16.58 -5.08
CA ASN A 201 17.39 -16.31 -3.65
C ASN A 201 16.63 -17.31 -2.78
N LEU A 202 15.51 -17.85 -3.27
CA LEU A 202 14.75 -18.90 -2.59
C LEU A 202 15.52 -20.22 -2.53
N VAL A 203 16.14 -20.63 -3.65
CA VAL A 203 17.00 -21.83 -3.71
C VAL A 203 18.27 -21.63 -2.87
N GLY A 204 18.79 -20.39 -2.81
CA GLY A 204 19.93 -20.04 -1.98
C GLY A 204 21.17 -20.87 -2.33
N ALA A 205 21.74 -21.52 -1.31
CA ALA A 205 22.93 -22.37 -1.41
C ALA A 205 22.61 -23.86 -1.64
N GLN A 206 21.34 -24.23 -1.82
CA GLN A 206 20.97 -25.63 -2.07
C GLN A 206 21.49 -26.11 -3.43
N GLU A 207 21.72 -27.42 -3.55
CA GLU A 207 22.12 -28.04 -4.80
C GLU A 207 21.05 -27.84 -5.88
N ARG A 208 21.48 -27.35 -7.04
CA ARG A 208 20.58 -27.12 -8.17
C ARG A 208 20.55 -28.36 -9.05
N LEU A 209 19.39 -29.01 -9.09
CA LEU A 209 19.17 -30.19 -9.91
C LEU A 209 18.96 -29.88 -11.41
N GLY A 210 18.84 -28.60 -11.78
CA GLY A 210 18.63 -28.18 -13.16
C GLY A 210 18.78 -26.67 -13.38
N SER A 211 18.71 -26.24 -14.64
CA SER A 211 18.73 -24.83 -15.02
C SER A 211 17.40 -24.14 -14.72
N GLN A 212 17.46 -22.87 -14.31
CA GLN A 212 16.27 -22.06 -14.13
C GLN A 212 15.58 -21.78 -15.47
N TYR A 213 14.33 -22.22 -15.61
CA TYR A 213 13.47 -21.92 -16.74
C TYR A 213 12.55 -20.73 -16.42
N TYR A 214 12.39 -19.79 -17.35
CA TYR A 214 11.54 -18.62 -17.20
C TYR A 214 10.94 -18.22 -18.54
N ILE A 215 9.62 -17.98 -18.54
CA ILE A 215 8.88 -17.43 -19.67
C ILE A 215 8.24 -16.12 -19.21
N ASN A 216 8.35 -15.09 -20.05
CA ASN A 216 7.53 -13.88 -19.95
C ASN A 216 6.77 -13.74 -21.27
N GLN A 217 5.45 -13.80 -21.22
CA GLN A 217 4.59 -13.72 -22.40
C GLN A 217 3.39 -12.85 -22.07
N GLU A 218 3.19 -11.78 -22.82
CA GLU A 218 1.95 -11.03 -22.81
C GLU A 218 0.94 -11.74 -23.71
N GLY A 219 -0.19 -12.17 -23.13
CA GLY A 219 -1.28 -12.80 -23.86
C GLY A 219 -2.48 -11.85 -23.97
N ASN A 220 -3.19 -11.89 -25.11
CA ASN A 220 -4.41 -11.08 -25.30
C ASN A 220 -5.64 -11.59 -24.52
N ASN A 221 -5.55 -12.72 -23.80
CA ASN A 221 -6.66 -13.34 -23.06
C ASN A 221 -6.12 -14.22 -21.93
N CYS A 222 -5.70 -13.61 -20.82
CA CYS A 222 -5.58 -14.33 -19.54
C CYS A 222 -6.78 -13.90 -18.68
N LEU A 223 -7.93 -14.52 -18.93
CA LEU A 223 -9.08 -14.54 -18.01
C LEU A 223 -8.90 -15.73 -17.05
#